data_AF-A0A0P0GPS6-F1
#
_entry.id   AF-A0A0P0GPS6-F1
#
_cell.length_a   1.000
_cell.length_b   1.000
_cell.length_c   1.000
_cell.angle_alpha   90.00
_cell.angle_beta   90.00
_cell.angle_gamma   90.00
#
_symmetry.space_group_name_H-M   'P 1'
#
loop_
_entity.id
_entity.type
_entity.pdbx_description
1 polymer ?
#
loop_
_entity_poly.entity_id
_entity_poly.type
_entity_poly.pdbx_seq_one_letter_code
_entity_poly.pdbx_strand_id
1 'polypeptide(L)'
;MPESYLGFNTQLSYKNWDFAISGHGAFGNYVYNYIAADQYVQSVYSDQGNFSNILSRTKATGFQNQQLYSDYFLEKGNFFRIDNISLGYTFKKLWDQSSSLRLTFGVQNVATFTGYSGIDPEIYSGIDKEIYPRPRVFSLSANLTF
;
A
#
# COMPACT_ATOMS: atom_id res chain seq x y z
N MET A 1 -6.00 17.69 -4.19
CA MET A 1 -7.00 16.71 -3.70
C MET A 1 -7.40 15.80 -4.85
N PRO A 2 -7.83 14.55 -4.61
CA PRO A 2 -8.28 13.66 -5.67
C PRO A 2 -9.54 14.18 -6.37
N GLU A 3 -9.59 14.01 -7.69
CA GLU A 3 -10.74 14.40 -8.51
C GLU A 3 -11.77 13.27 -8.60
N SER A 4 -11.31 12.02 -8.53
CA SER A 4 -12.20 10.86 -8.53
C SER A 4 -11.70 9.74 -7.63
N TYR A 5 -12.66 9.01 -7.07
CA TYR A 5 -12.46 7.81 -6.28
C TYR A 5 -13.17 6.64 -6.96
N LEU A 6 -12.52 5.50 -7.01
CA LEU A 6 -13.09 4.25 -7.49
C LEU A 6 -12.96 3.20 -6.40
N GLY A 7 -13.98 2.38 -6.23
CA GLY A 7 -13.96 1.25 -5.33
C GLY A 7 -14.62 0.06 -6.00
N PHE A 8 -14.09 -1.13 -5.76
CA PHE A 8 -14.76 -2.36 -6.16
C PHE A 8 -14.78 -3.33 -4.99
N ASN A 9 -15.89 -4.06 -4.91
CA ASN A 9 -16.04 -5.17 -3.97
C ASN A 9 -16.78 -6.28 -4.71
N THR A 10 -16.16 -7.45 -4.78
CA THR A 10 -16.72 -8.62 -5.45
C THR A 10 -16.72 -9.77 -4.47
N GLN A 11 -17.87 -10.40 -4.31
CA GLN A 11 -18.03 -11.62 -3.52
C GLN A 11 -18.65 -12.71 -4.38
N LEU A 12 -18.04 -13.89 -4.35
CA LEU A 12 -18.43 -15.07 -5.10
C LEU A 12 -18.54 -16.24 -4.13
N SER A 13 -19.70 -16.86 -4.07
CA SER A 13 -19.90 -18.09 -3.29
C SER A 13 -20.30 -19.21 -4.23
N TYR A 14 -19.58 -20.33 -4.16
CA TYR A 14 -19.88 -21.53 -4.93
C TYR A 14 -19.80 -22.77 -4.05
N LYS A 15 -20.96 -23.40 -3.81
CA LYS A 15 -21.11 -24.54 -2.89
C LYS A 15 -20.62 -24.21 -1.47
N ASN A 16 -19.44 -24.70 -1.12
CA ASN A 16 -18.82 -24.53 0.19
C ASN A 16 -17.61 -23.58 0.12
N TRP A 17 -17.34 -22.99 -1.05
CA TRP A 17 -16.29 -22.01 -1.26
C TRP A 17 -16.87 -20.60 -1.20
N ASP A 18 -16.18 -19.72 -0.50
CA ASP A 18 -16.42 -18.28 -0.49
C ASP A 18 -15.15 -17.58 -0.95
N PHE A 19 -15.29 -16.65 -1.88
CA PHE A 19 -14.21 -15.77 -2.30
C PHE A 19 -14.70 -14.34 -2.21
N ALA A 20 -13.92 -13.45 -1.63
CA ALA A 20 -14.19 -12.02 -1.68
C ALA A 20 -12.91 -11.24 -1.97
N ILE A 21 -13.03 -10.21 -2.80
CA ILE A 21 -11.97 -9.28 -3.14
C ILE A 21 -12.50 -7.86 -3.05
N SER A 22 -11.72 -6.97 -2.46
CA SER A 22 -12.01 -5.54 -2.42
C SER A 22 -10.79 -4.73 -2.81
N GLY A 23 -11.01 -3.59 -3.43
CA GLY A 23 -9.98 -2.59 -3.68
C GLY A 23 -10.56 -1.21 -3.90
N HIS A 24 -9.68 -0.22 -3.81
CA HIS A 24 -10.02 1.18 -4.04
C HIS A 24 -8.91 1.88 -4.81
N GLY A 25 -9.23 3.02 -5.40
CA GLY A 25 -8.26 3.89 -6.06
C GLY A 25 -8.70 5.34 -6.00
N ALA A 26 -7.70 6.22 -6.07
CA ALA A 26 -7.89 7.66 -6.17
C ALA A 26 -7.12 8.17 -7.38
N PHE A 27 -7.73 9.09 -8.13
CA PHE A 27 -7.18 9.62 -9.37
C PHE A 27 -7.36 11.14 -9.44
N GLY A 28 -6.44 11.80 -10.16
CA GLY A 28 -6.42 13.26 -10.34
C GLY A 28 -5.70 14.00 -9.22
N ASN A 29 -5.11 13.31 -8.24
CA ASN A 29 -4.30 13.93 -7.20
C ASN A 29 -2.82 14.02 -7.57
N TYR A 30 -2.18 15.03 -7.00
CA TYR A 30 -0.74 15.18 -6.98
C TYR A 30 -0.25 15.06 -5.53
N VAL A 31 0.91 14.44 -5.37
CA VAL A 31 1.59 14.24 -4.08
C VAL A 31 2.99 14.81 -4.20
N TYR A 32 3.35 15.63 -3.22
CA TYR A 32 4.68 16.19 -3.12
C TYR A 32 5.60 15.22 -2.38
N ASN A 33 6.62 14.68 -3.06
CA ASN A 33 7.58 13.75 -2.48
C ASN A 33 8.61 14.50 -1.62
N TYR A 34 8.29 14.73 -0.35
CA TYR A 34 9.15 15.50 0.54
C TYR A 34 10.47 14.79 0.83
N ILE A 35 10.47 13.46 1.00
CA ILE A 35 11.70 12.69 1.24
C ILE A 35 12.70 12.87 0.08
N ALA A 36 12.23 12.85 -1.17
CA ALA A 36 13.07 13.10 -2.32
C ALA A 36 13.55 14.55 -2.42
N ALA A 37 12.72 15.53 -2.01
CA ALA A 37 13.07 16.95 -2.02
C ALA A 37 14.03 17.36 -0.90
N ASP A 38 13.96 16.65 0.23
CA ASP A 38 14.79 16.85 1.42
C ASP A 38 16.22 16.33 1.20
N GLN A 39 16.37 15.27 0.40
CA GLN A 39 17.67 14.70 0.07
C GLN A 39 18.37 15.43 -1.08
N TYR A 40 19.68 15.63 -0.95
CA TYR A 40 20.55 16.24 -1.96
C TYR A 40 21.91 15.54 -2.00
N VAL A 41 22.70 15.71 -3.06
CA VAL A 41 23.96 14.96 -3.25
C VAL A 41 24.93 15.14 -2.07
N GLN A 42 25.05 16.35 -1.55
CA GLN A 42 25.93 16.63 -0.41
C GLN A 42 25.44 15.99 0.90
N SER A 43 24.17 15.60 1.01
CA SER A 43 23.63 14.90 2.21
C SER A 43 24.23 13.51 2.44
N VAL A 44 24.92 12.95 1.45
CA VAL A 44 25.78 11.75 1.63
C VAL A 44 26.88 12.02 2.63
N TYR A 45 27.46 13.22 2.61
CA TYR A 45 28.50 13.64 3.52
C TYR A 45 27.83 14.22 4.76
N SER A 46 27.65 13.41 5.81
CA SER A 46 27.08 13.96 7.05
C SER A 46 28.09 14.88 7.73
N ASP A 47 27.58 15.94 8.37
CA ASP A 47 28.38 16.84 9.22
C ASP A 47 29.04 16.11 10.41
N GLN A 48 28.65 14.86 10.67
CA GLN A 48 29.18 13.99 11.71
C GLN A 48 30.30 13.06 11.21
N GLY A 49 30.81 13.26 9.99
CA GLY A 49 31.97 12.52 9.46
C GLY A 49 31.68 11.10 8.97
N ASN A 50 30.41 10.68 8.93
CA ASN A 50 29.97 9.40 8.37
C ASN A 50 29.21 9.58 7.06
N PHE A 51 29.21 8.56 6.22
CA PHE A 51 28.37 8.54 5.02
C PHE A 51 26.92 8.20 5.37
N SER A 52 25.98 9.03 4.93
CA SER A 52 24.54 8.76 5.06
C SER A 52 24.01 7.97 3.87
N ASN A 53 23.01 7.13 4.11
CA ASN A 53 22.32 6.42 3.03
C ASN A 53 21.27 7.34 2.39
N ILE A 54 21.45 7.65 1.10
CA ILE A 54 20.51 8.47 0.32
C ILE A 54 19.85 7.62 -0.76
N LEU A 55 18.69 8.06 -1.23
CA LEU A 55 18.01 7.49 -2.37
C LEU A 55 18.92 7.58 -3.61
N SER A 56 19.05 6.48 -4.35
CA SER A 56 19.80 6.45 -5.61
C SER A 56 19.31 7.51 -6.62
N ARG A 57 18.03 7.87 -6.57
CA ARG A 57 17.45 8.92 -7.43
C ARG A 57 18.02 10.32 -7.13
N THR A 58 18.41 10.58 -5.88
CA THR A 58 18.99 11.87 -5.46
C THR A 58 20.31 12.15 -6.19
N LYS A 59 21.08 11.10 -6.53
CA LYS A 59 22.27 11.25 -7.38
C LYS A 59 21.91 11.69 -8.81
N ALA A 60 20.78 11.22 -9.34
CA ALA A 60 20.33 11.53 -10.70
C ALA A 60 19.78 12.96 -10.83
N THR A 61 19.29 13.57 -9.75
CA THR A 61 18.84 14.97 -9.76
C THR A 61 20.00 15.97 -9.84
N GLY A 62 21.18 15.59 -9.33
CA GLY A 62 22.38 16.43 -9.35
C GLY A 62 22.35 17.64 -8.41
N PHE A 63 21.27 17.82 -7.64
CA PHE A 63 21.12 18.94 -6.71
C PHE A 63 22.15 18.85 -5.58
N GLN A 64 22.94 19.91 -5.41
CA GLN A 64 23.97 19.99 -4.37
C GLN A 64 23.43 20.46 -3.02
N ASN A 65 22.27 21.11 -3.03
CA ASN A 65 21.56 21.61 -1.85
C ASN A 65 20.10 21.18 -1.91
N GLN A 66 19.42 21.22 -0.76
CA GLN A 66 17.99 20.92 -0.61
C GLN A 66 17.11 21.78 -1.52
N GLN A 67 16.05 21.19 -2.10
CA GLN A 67 15.14 21.85 -3.05
C GLN A 67 13.67 21.68 -2.65
N LEU A 68 13.30 22.18 -1.46
CA LEU A 68 11.99 21.96 -0.82
C LEU A 68 10.77 22.61 -1.50
N TYR A 69 10.95 23.47 -2.48
CA TYR A 69 9.85 24.22 -3.12
C TYR A 69 9.83 24.05 -4.64
N SER A 70 10.47 23.00 -5.16
CA SER A 70 10.48 22.69 -6.59
C SER A 70 9.29 21.82 -6.99
N ASP A 71 8.65 22.16 -8.10
CA ASP A 71 7.63 21.37 -8.77
C ASP A 71 8.17 20.02 -9.32
N TYR A 72 9.49 19.87 -9.42
CA TYR A 72 10.16 18.63 -9.80
C TYR A 72 9.75 17.42 -8.92
N PHE A 73 9.45 17.65 -7.64
CA PHE A 73 9.05 16.60 -6.69
C PHE A 73 7.53 16.43 -6.59
N LEU A 74 6.76 17.17 -7.41
CA LEU A 74 5.32 17.02 -7.50
C LEU A 74 4.99 15.88 -8.46
N GLU A 75 4.57 14.75 -7.92
CA GLU A 75 4.29 13.53 -8.68
C GLU A 75 2.79 13.23 -8.74
N LYS A 76 2.35 12.54 -9.80
CA LYS A 76 0.96 12.08 -9.89
C LYS A 76 0.73 11.00 -8.84
N GLY A 77 -0.14 11.27 -7.87
CA GLY A 77 -0.50 10.35 -6.79
C GLY A 77 -1.63 9.39 -7.17
N ASN A 78 -1.84 9.14 -8.45
CA ASN A 78 -2.85 8.19 -8.92
C ASN A 78 -2.48 6.80 -8.44
N PHE A 79 -3.43 6.11 -7.83
CA PHE A 79 -3.20 4.76 -7.36
C PHE A 79 -4.46 3.90 -7.39
N PHE A 80 -4.24 2.60 -7.46
CA PHE A 80 -5.24 1.59 -7.24
C PHE A 80 -4.67 0.51 -6.33
N ARG A 81 -5.36 0.22 -5.23
CA ARG A 81 -4.96 -0.76 -4.23
C ARG A 81 -5.98 -1.87 -4.14
N ILE A 82 -5.48 -3.10 -4.06
CA ILE A 82 -6.27 -4.26 -3.64
C ILE A 82 -6.13 -4.36 -2.12
N ASP A 83 -7.21 -4.03 -1.41
CA ASP A 83 -7.23 -3.95 0.04
C ASP A 83 -7.26 -5.31 0.68
N ASN A 84 -8.21 -6.14 0.24
CA ASN A 84 -8.46 -7.43 0.86
C ASN A 84 -8.75 -8.48 -0.20
N ILE A 85 -8.15 -9.64 -0.02
CA ILE A 85 -8.57 -10.88 -0.67
C ILE A 85 -8.86 -11.88 0.43
N SER A 86 -10.00 -12.55 0.38
CA SER A 86 -10.34 -13.64 1.29
C SER A 86 -10.84 -14.85 0.51
N LEU A 87 -10.36 -16.02 0.91
CA LEU A 87 -10.79 -17.32 0.42
C LEU A 87 -11.19 -18.17 1.62
N GLY A 88 -12.47 -18.52 1.67
CA GLY A 88 -13.07 -19.38 2.68
C GLY A 88 -13.46 -20.72 2.10
N TYR A 89 -13.30 -21.77 2.88
CA TYR A 89 -13.93 -23.06 2.62
C TYR A 89 -14.62 -23.59 3.87
N THR A 90 -15.86 -24.03 3.70
CA THR A 90 -16.70 -24.55 4.78
C THR A 90 -16.84 -26.06 4.68
N PHE A 91 -16.18 -26.79 5.56
CA PHE A 91 -16.41 -28.20 5.81
C PHE A 91 -17.72 -28.36 6.60
N LYS A 92 -18.70 -29.05 6.03
CA LYS A 92 -19.98 -29.37 6.67
C LYS A 92 -19.97 -30.84 7.09
N LYS A 93 -20.65 -31.17 8.19
CA LYS A 93 -20.81 -32.54 8.71
C LYS A 93 -19.46 -33.19 9.07
N LEU A 94 -18.68 -32.53 9.93
CA LEU A 94 -17.37 -33.05 10.36
C LEU A 94 -17.49 -34.35 11.15
N TRP A 95 -18.34 -34.33 12.18
CA TRP A 95 -18.61 -35.48 13.04
C TRP A 95 -20.12 -35.70 13.23
N ASP A 96 -20.90 -34.62 13.38
CA ASP A 96 -22.37 -34.66 13.41
C ASP A 96 -22.99 -33.78 12.33
N GLN A 97 -24.32 -33.90 12.12
CA GLN A 97 -25.03 -33.09 11.13
C GLN A 97 -24.99 -31.58 11.40
N SER A 98 -24.76 -31.19 12.64
CA SER A 98 -24.70 -29.79 13.10
C SER A 98 -23.30 -29.19 12.98
N SER A 99 -22.26 -30.03 12.92
CA SER A 99 -20.89 -29.55 13.10
C SER A 99 -20.26 -29.09 11.79
N SER A 100 -19.63 -27.92 11.82
CA SER A 100 -18.99 -27.31 10.66
C SER A 100 -17.68 -26.62 11.03
N LEU A 101 -16.72 -26.65 10.10
CA LEU A 101 -15.44 -25.97 10.22
C LEU A 101 -15.28 -25.08 9.00
N ARG A 102 -15.11 -23.79 9.24
CA ARG A 102 -14.79 -22.82 8.19
C ARG A 102 -13.34 -22.41 8.33
N LEU A 103 -12.54 -22.72 7.32
CA LEU A 103 -11.18 -22.19 7.19
C LEU A 103 -11.25 -20.97 6.27
N THR A 104 -10.67 -19.86 6.71
CA THR A 104 -10.58 -18.62 5.93
C THR A 104 -9.14 -18.19 5.87
N PHE A 105 -8.64 -18.01 4.65
CA PHE A 105 -7.36 -17.36 4.39
C PHE A 105 -7.63 -15.95 3.87
N GLY A 106 -7.03 -14.95 4.49
CA GLY A 106 -7.20 -13.54 4.14
C GLY A 106 -5.87 -12.85 3.95
N VAL A 107 -5.77 -12.00 2.94
CA VAL A 107 -4.61 -11.12 2.69
C VAL A 107 -5.09 -9.69 2.69
N GLN A 108 -4.43 -8.83 3.48
CA GLN A 108 -4.66 -7.39 3.54
C GLN A 108 -3.48 -6.63 2.94
N ASN A 109 -3.75 -5.46 2.33
CA ASN A 109 -2.77 -4.65 1.58
C ASN A 109 -2.06 -5.49 0.51
N VAL A 110 -2.84 -6.16 -0.33
CA VAL A 110 -2.35 -7.17 -1.28
C VAL A 110 -1.39 -6.54 -2.27
N ALA A 111 -1.80 -5.47 -2.95
CA ALA A 111 -0.96 -4.78 -3.91
C ALA A 111 -1.43 -3.34 -4.11
N THR A 112 -0.49 -2.43 -4.32
CA THR A 112 -0.76 -1.04 -4.72
C THR A 112 -0.13 -0.83 -6.09
N PHE A 113 -0.95 -0.49 -7.07
CA PHE A 113 -0.55 -0.09 -8.41
C PHE A 113 -0.51 1.43 -8.45
N THR A 114 0.67 2.00 -8.58
CA THR A 114 0.86 3.45 -8.67
C THR A 114 2.08 3.76 -9.52
N GLY A 115 2.06 4.91 -10.19
CA GLY A 115 3.23 5.50 -10.85
C GLY A 115 4.02 6.42 -9.92
N TYR A 116 3.56 6.62 -8.69
CA TYR A 116 4.24 7.41 -7.67
C TYR A 116 5.52 6.70 -7.22
N SER A 117 6.64 7.43 -7.17
CA SER A 117 7.94 6.84 -6.84
C SER A 117 8.29 6.86 -5.34
N GLY A 118 7.44 7.47 -4.51
CA GLY A 118 7.54 7.45 -3.06
C GLY A 118 6.95 6.17 -2.44
N ILE A 119 6.69 6.22 -1.13
CA ILE A 119 6.31 5.04 -0.35
C ILE A 119 4.81 4.73 -0.46
N ASP A 120 3.96 5.74 -0.25
CA ASP A 120 2.52 5.59 -0.33
C ASP A 120 1.91 6.79 -1.05
N PRO A 121 1.19 6.60 -2.18
CA PRO A 121 0.48 7.68 -2.86
C PRO A 121 -0.77 8.15 -2.10
N GLU A 122 -1.25 7.37 -1.12
CA GLU A 122 -2.47 7.68 -0.37
C GLU A 122 -2.17 8.57 0.85
N ILE A 123 -2.00 9.86 0.59
CA ILE A 123 -1.63 10.85 1.61
C ILE A 123 -2.67 11.97 1.70
N TYR A 124 -3.23 12.15 2.89
CA TYR A 124 -4.25 13.16 3.15
C TYR A 124 -3.72 14.60 3.02
N SER A 125 -2.50 14.85 3.52
CA SER A 125 -1.87 16.18 3.51
C SER A 125 -1.34 16.61 2.13
N GLY A 126 -1.23 15.67 1.16
CA GLY A 126 -0.58 15.90 -0.12
C GLY A 126 0.95 16.03 -0.07
N ILE A 127 1.57 15.89 1.10
CA ILE A 127 3.02 15.95 1.32
C ILE A 127 3.48 14.62 1.91
N ASP A 128 4.29 13.87 1.16
CA ASP A 128 4.83 12.58 1.59
C ASP A 128 6.09 12.73 2.41
N LYS A 129 5.93 12.70 3.73
CA LYS A 129 7.01 12.64 4.71
C LYS A 129 7.15 11.27 5.36
N GLU A 130 6.34 10.31 4.92
CA GLU A 130 6.26 9.02 5.59
C GLU A 130 7.42 8.14 5.14
N ILE A 131 8.06 7.46 6.09
CA ILE A 131 9.18 6.56 5.81
C ILE A 131 8.79 5.09 6.02
N TYR A 132 7.62 4.85 6.62
CA TYR A 132 7.15 3.51 6.93
C TYR A 132 6.07 3.05 5.93
N PRO A 133 6.37 2.03 5.10
CA PRO A 133 5.37 1.46 4.21
C PRO A 133 4.29 0.71 5.00
N ARG A 134 3.08 0.65 4.44
CA ARG A 134 2.01 -0.19 5.00
C ARG A 134 2.39 -1.67 4.89
N PRO A 135 2.26 -2.47 5.97
CA PRO A 135 2.58 -3.89 5.92
C PRO A 135 1.51 -4.66 5.13
N ARG A 136 1.94 -5.70 4.42
CA ARG A 136 1.05 -6.73 3.86
C ARG A 136 0.82 -7.81 4.89
N VAL A 137 -0.45 -8.06 5.24
CA VAL A 137 -0.82 -9.00 6.30
C VAL A 137 -1.44 -10.25 5.70
N PHE A 138 -0.93 -11.42 6.08
CA PHE A 138 -1.51 -12.71 5.74
C PHE A 138 -2.13 -13.31 7.00
N SER A 139 -3.38 -13.76 6.91
CA SER A 139 -4.17 -14.26 8.03
C SER A 139 -4.78 -15.60 7.67
N LEU A 140 -4.77 -16.51 8.64
CA LEU A 140 -5.47 -17.79 8.58
C LEU A 140 -6.39 -17.87 9.79
N SER A 141 -7.67 -18.15 9.56
CA SER A 141 -8.68 -18.24 10.60
C SER A 141 -9.44 -19.56 10.47
N ALA A 142 -9.65 -20.22 11.61
CA ALA A 142 -10.48 -21.40 11.71
C ALA A 142 -11.67 -21.09 12.62
N ASN A 143 -12.88 -21.31 12.12
CA ASN A 143 -14.11 -21.17 12.89
C ASN A 143 -14.78 -22.53 12.99
N LEU A 144 -14.95 -23.03 14.21
CA LEU A 144 -15.56 -24.32 14.49
C LEU A 144 -16.92 -24.09 15.14
N THR A 145 -17.97 -24.66 14.56
CA THR A 145 -19.32 -24.71 15.10
C THR A 145 -19.65 -26.17 15.41
N PHE A 146 -20.12 -26.46 16.62
CA PHE A 146 -20.47 -27.81 17.09
C PHE A 146 -21.96 -28.07 16.98
#